data_AF-A0A1L8MNE2-F1
#
_entry.id   AF-A0A1L8MNE2-F1
#
_cell.length_a   1.000
_cell.length_b   1.000
_cell.length_c   1.000
_cell.angle_alpha   90.00
_cell.angle_beta   90.00
_cell.angle_gamma   90.00
#
_symmetry.space_group_name_H-M   'P 1'
#
loop_
_entity.id
_entity.type
_entity.pdbx_description
1 polymer ?
#
loop_
_entity_poly.entity_id
_entity_poly.type
_entity_poly.pdbx_seq_one_letter_code
_entity_poly.pdbx_strand_id
1 'polypeptide(L)'
;MTDYLALATNHGGYTTLDLNYLKESLQGLSHEQKMAFITPPPSVINAYFAEIYQKQSPQAACDYYFDLCKALDLFQKQPTFTEQKPFVRLNLSGKAYGFTYQDHQEIAIVFAEEEVKAGEGLFFELAQIFPNYLIYQEEGMVKMGKKDFNLDNPQAIELEGALLTKAFQSGQIVLLSGYNADEVFNLSQSFSGQKYYGFQQRECQVYIIEEKV
;
A
#
# COMPACT_ATOMS: atom_id res chain seq x y z
N MET A 1 20.62 -18.78 12.04
CA MET A 1 19.75 -19.95 11.77
C MET A 1 18.33 -19.48 11.98
N THR A 2 17.44 -19.63 10.99
CA THR A 2 16.05 -19.17 11.08
C THR A 2 15.28 -20.00 12.11
N ASP A 3 14.59 -19.35 13.04
CA ASP A 3 13.73 -20.02 14.03
C ASP A 3 12.30 -20.15 13.47
N TYR A 4 12.06 -21.27 12.78
CA TYR A 4 10.78 -21.54 12.14
C TYR A 4 9.62 -21.71 13.12
N LEU A 5 9.89 -22.17 14.35
CA LEU A 5 8.84 -22.34 15.36
C LEU A 5 8.36 -20.98 15.84
N ALA A 6 9.29 -20.06 16.13
CA ALA A 6 8.95 -18.70 16.49
C ALA A 6 8.20 -17.98 15.36
N LEU A 7 8.64 -18.15 14.10
CA LEU A 7 7.94 -17.59 12.95
C LEU A 7 6.51 -18.15 12.82
N ALA A 8 6.33 -19.46 12.95
CA ALA A 8 5.02 -20.10 12.89
C ALA A 8 4.07 -19.61 13.99
N THR A 9 4.56 -19.44 15.22
CA THR A 9 3.72 -18.98 16.33
C THR A 9 3.42 -17.49 16.30
N ASN A 10 4.36 -16.67 15.82
CA ASN A 10 4.20 -15.22 15.81
C ASN A 10 3.43 -14.74 14.57
N HIS A 11 3.56 -15.45 13.45
CA HIS A 11 3.11 -14.99 12.14
C HIS A 11 2.34 -16.05 11.35
N GLY A 12 2.54 -17.33 11.63
CA GLY A 12 1.95 -18.46 10.91
C GLY A 12 0.52 -18.86 11.34
N GLY A 13 -0.01 -18.24 12.40
CA GLY A 13 -1.31 -18.60 12.98
C GLY A 13 -1.28 -19.84 13.87
N TYR A 14 -0.10 -20.35 14.21
CA TYR A 14 0.07 -21.46 15.16
C TYR A 14 0.15 -20.94 16.59
N THR A 15 -0.15 -21.82 17.54
CA THR A 15 -0.06 -21.53 18.97
C THR A 15 1.05 -22.34 19.63
N THR A 16 1.31 -22.06 20.91
CA THR A 16 2.27 -22.84 21.71
C THR A 16 1.87 -24.30 21.86
N LEU A 17 0.58 -24.64 21.67
CA LEU A 17 0.07 -26.01 21.69
C LEU A 17 0.54 -26.81 20.46
N ASP A 18 0.86 -26.13 19.36
CA ASP A 18 1.22 -26.76 18.08
C ASP A 18 2.73 -27.05 17.97
N LEU A 19 3.54 -26.68 18.97
CA LEU A 19 5.01 -26.75 18.88
C LEU A 19 5.54 -28.16 18.60
N ASN A 20 4.96 -29.20 19.20
CA ASN A 20 5.38 -30.58 18.95
C ASN A 20 5.01 -31.02 17.53
N TYR A 21 3.80 -30.67 17.07
CA TYR A 21 3.36 -30.93 15.70
C TYR A 21 4.27 -30.24 14.67
N LEU A 22 4.62 -28.98 14.91
CA LEU A 22 5.51 -28.21 14.04
C LEU A 22 6.91 -28.82 13.98
N LYS A 23 7.48 -29.24 15.12
CA LYS A 23 8.81 -29.87 15.16
C LYS A 23 8.88 -31.11 14.28
N GLU A 24 7.89 -31.99 14.40
CA GLU A 24 7.82 -33.22 13.59
C GLU A 24 7.52 -32.91 12.11
N SER A 25 6.55 -32.02 11.83
CA SER A 25 6.13 -31.71 10.45
C SER A 25 7.22 -30.99 9.64
N LEU A 26 8.05 -30.18 10.30
CA LEU A 26 9.15 -29.46 9.66
C LEU A 26 10.41 -30.35 9.53
N GLN A 27 10.45 -31.53 10.14
CA GLN A 27 11.62 -32.40 10.08
C GLN A 27 11.86 -32.89 8.65
N GLY A 28 13.11 -32.82 8.18
CA GLY A 28 13.50 -33.26 6.84
C GLY A 28 13.08 -32.33 5.69
N LEU A 29 12.25 -31.30 5.95
CA LEU A 29 11.89 -30.30 4.94
C LEU A 29 13.04 -29.33 4.63
N SER A 30 13.12 -28.91 3.36
CA SER A 30 14.00 -27.83 2.91
C SER A 30 13.60 -26.48 3.52
N HIS A 31 14.47 -25.48 3.42
CA HIS A 31 14.12 -24.11 3.86
C HIS A 31 12.83 -23.61 3.20
N GLU A 32 12.73 -23.70 1.87
CA GLU A 32 11.57 -23.26 1.11
C GLU A 32 10.29 -24.00 1.52
N GLN A 33 10.36 -25.32 1.71
CA GLN A 33 9.22 -26.11 2.17
C GLN A 33 8.77 -25.72 3.57
N LYS A 34 9.70 -25.43 4.48
CA LYS A 34 9.38 -24.95 5.83
C LYS A 34 8.71 -23.58 5.77
N MET A 35 9.23 -22.65 4.98
CA MET A 35 8.65 -21.32 4.79
C MET A 35 7.23 -21.41 4.23
N ALA A 36 7.03 -22.21 3.17
CA ALA A 36 5.71 -22.43 2.59
C ALA A 36 4.73 -23.04 3.59
N PHE A 37 5.19 -24.00 4.41
CA PHE A 37 4.36 -24.66 5.41
C PHE A 37 3.89 -23.71 6.53
N ILE A 38 4.78 -22.85 7.03
CA ILE A 38 4.44 -21.94 8.14
C ILE A 38 3.78 -20.64 7.66
N THR A 39 3.76 -20.36 6.37
CA THR A 39 3.14 -19.16 5.82
C THR A 39 1.62 -19.30 5.87
N PRO A 40 0.90 -18.37 6.51
CA PRO A 40 -0.56 -18.45 6.54
C PRO A 40 -1.14 -18.38 5.13
N PRO A 41 -2.27 -19.07 4.88
CA PRO A 41 -2.96 -18.96 3.61
C PRO A 41 -3.50 -17.53 3.39
N PRO A 42 -3.72 -17.10 2.14
CA PRO A 42 -4.21 -15.75 1.83
C PRO A 42 -5.51 -15.37 2.57
N SER A 43 -6.43 -16.32 2.79
CA SER A 43 -7.68 -16.08 3.52
C SER A 43 -7.44 -15.66 4.97
N VAL A 44 -6.46 -16.27 5.64
CA VAL A 44 -6.08 -15.95 7.01
C VAL A 44 -5.44 -14.57 7.06
N ILE A 45 -4.50 -14.27 6.16
CA ILE A 45 -3.86 -12.94 6.07
C ILE A 45 -4.91 -11.84 5.88
N ASN A 46 -5.86 -12.06 4.98
CA ASN A 46 -6.96 -11.13 4.72
C ASN A 46 -7.87 -10.92 5.93
N ALA A 47 -8.23 -11.99 6.64
CA ALA A 47 -9.06 -11.91 7.84
C ALA A 47 -8.38 -11.10 8.95
N TYR A 48 -7.11 -11.40 9.24
CA TYR A 48 -6.33 -10.66 10.24
C TYR A 48 -6.11 -9.21 9.83
N PHE A 49 -5.77 -8.95 8.56
CA PHE A 49 -5.62 -7.59 8.05
C PHE A 49 -6.91 -6.78 8.22
N ALA A 50 -8.05 -7.32 7.78
CA ALA A 50 -9.34 -6.66 7.90
C ALA A 50 -9.75 -6.43 9.37
N GLU A 51 -9.49 -7.40 10.24
CA GLU A 51 -9.77 -7.28 11.67
C GLU A 51 -8.95 -6.16 12.33
N ILE A 52 -7.63 -6.12 12.07
CA ILE A 52 -6.74 -5.08 12.60
C ILE A 52 -7.13 -3.71 12.03
N TYR A 53 -7.44 -3.65 10.74
CA TYR A 53 -7.86 -2.41 10.07
C TYR A 53 -9.13 -1.85 10.72
N GLN A 54 -10.12 -2.69 10.99
CA GLN A 54 -11.39 -2.29 11.60
C GLN A 54 -11.28 -1.97 13.09
N LYS A 55 -10.52 -2.76 13.86
CA LYS A 55 -10.47 -2.65 15.33
C LYS A 55 -9.43 -1.66 15.83
N GLN A 56 -8.35 -1.45 15.07
CA GLN A 56 -7.22 -0.63 15.50
C GLN A 56 -7.07 0.60 14.62
N SER A 57 -6.54 0.44 13.40
CA SER A 57 -6.38 1.52 12.43
C SER A 57 -5.88 0.98 11.08
N PRO A 58 -6.01 1.77 9.99
CA PRO A 58 -5.35 1.48 8.72
C PRO A 58 -3.83 1.30 8.86
N GLN A 59 -3.19 2.13 9.70
CA GLN A 59 -1.75 2.04 9.94
C GLN A 59 -1.35 0.71 10.56
N ALA A 60 -2.02 0.30 11.63
CA ALA A 60 -1.73 -0.94 12.34
C ALA A 60 -1.87 -2.18 11.43
N ALA A 61 -2.84 -2.16 10.51
CA ALA A 61 -3.01 -3.25 9.54
C ALA A 61 -1.85 -3.31 8.53
N CYS A 62 -1.44 -2.15 8.01
CA CYS A 62 -0.29 -2.03 7.12
C CYS A 62 1.02 -2.44 7.80
N ASP A 63 1.23 -2.03 9.05
CA ASP A 63 2.41 -2.38 9.85
C ASP A 63 2.47 -3.89 10.11
N TYR A 64 1.34 -4.48 10.53
CA TYR A 64 1.20 -5.94 10.69
C TYR A 64 1.60 -6.70 9.42
N TYR A 65 1.04 -6.29 8.28
CA TYR A 65 1.30 -6.99 7.03
C TYR A 65 2.73 -6.75 6.52
N PHE A 66 3.31 -5.58 6.76
CA PHE A 66 4.72 -5.32 6.45
C PHE A 66 5.65 -6.19 7.29
N ASP A 67 5.36 -6.32 8.59
CA ASP A 67 6.09 -7.23 9.49
C ASP A 67 5.97 -8.68 9.04
N LEU A 68 4.78 -9.11 8.60
CA LEU A 68 4.56 -10.42 8.02
C LEU A 68 5.42 -10.64 6.76
N CYS A 69 5.45 -9.66 5.84
CA CYS A 69 6.27 -9.73 4.63
C CYS A 69 7.76 -9.85 4.95
N LYS A 70 8.27 -9.12 5.95
CA LYS A 70 9.67 -9.23 6.40
C LYS A 70 9.96 -10.60 7.02
N ALA A 71 9.07 -11.06 7.90
CA ALA A 71 9.28 -12.29 8.67
C ALA A 71 9.22 -13.55 7.81
N LEU A 72 8.36 -13.55 6.78
CA LEU A 72 8.08 -14.71 5.94
C LEU A 72 8.63 -14.58 4.50
N ASP A 73 9.44 -13.56 4.23
CA ASP A 73 9.97 -13.26 2.89
C ASP A 73 8.87 -13.18 1.81
N LEU A 74 7.83 -12.37 2.06
CA LEU A 74 6.68 -12.26 1.16
C LEU A 74 6.75 -11.08 0.19
N PHE A 75 7.90 -10.40 0.10
CA PHE A 75 8.07 -9.27 -0.83
C PHE A 75 7.97 -9.71 -2.29
N GLN A 76 7.34 -8.86 -3.12
CA GLN A 76 7.04 -9.14 -4.52
C GLN A 76 7.19 -7.90 -5.40
N LYS A 77 8.02 -7.99 -6.45
CA LYS A 77 8.23 -6.88 -7.41
C LYS A 77 7.25 -6.87 -8.59
N GLN A 78 6.72 -8.03 -8.94
CA GLN A 78 5.79 -8.21 -10.07
C GLN A 78 4.67 -9.16 -9.62
N PRO A 79 3.82 -8.73 -8.68
CA PRO A 79 2.76 -9.57 -8.16
C PRO A 79 1.66 -9.79 -9.20
N THR A 80 1.08 -10.99 -9.19
CA THR A 80 -0.04 -11.36 -10.08
C THR A 80 -1.04 -12.23 -9.33
N PHE A 81 -2.26 -12.35 -9.87
CA PHE A 81 -3.30 -13.25 -9.34
C PHE A 81 -3.03 -14.75 -9.58
N THR A 82 -1.89 -15.11 -10.18
CA THR A 82 -1.34 -16.47 -10.06
C THR A 82 -0.97 -16.80 -8.61
N GLU A 83 -0.75 -15.77 -7.77
CA GLU A 83 -0.65 -15.85 -6.31
C GLU A 83 0.45 -16.82 -5.83
N GLN A 84 1.68 -16.63 -6.33
CA GLN A 84 2.85 -17.41 -5.90
C GLN A 84 3.22 -17.16 -4.42
N LYS A 85 3.05 -15.92 -3.97
CA LYS A 85 3.15 -15.51 -2.56
C LYS A 85 1.83 -14.85 -2.19
N PRO A 86 1.31 -15.08 -0.97
CA PRO A 86 0.03 -14.53 -0.56
C PRO A 86 0.08 -13.01 -0.56
N PHE A 87 -1.07 -12.39 -0.85
CA PHE A 87 -1.25 -10.96 -0.76
C PHE A 87 -2.60 -10.59 -0.15
N VAL A 88 -2.73 -9.33 0.27
CA VAL A 88 -4.00 -8.81 0.77
C VAL A 88 -4.91 -8.48 -0.40
N ARG A 89 -6.15 -8.96 -0.36
CA ARG A 89 -7.18 -8.74 -1.35
C ARG A 89 -7.98 -7.50 -0.99
N LEU A 90 -8.19 -6.65 -1.99
CA LEU A 90 -8.98 -5.43 -1.90
C LEU A 90 -10.16 -5.52 -2.87
N ASN A 91 -11.30 -4.95 -2.47
CA ASN A 91 -12.40 -4.68 -3.38
C ASN A 91 -12.45 -3.16 -3.58
N LEU A 92 -12.11 -2.71 -4.79
CA LEU A 92 -12.06 -1.29 -5.14
C LEU A 92 -13.04 -1.06 -6.26
N SER A 93 -14.04 -0.21 -6.01
CA SER A 93 -15.12 0.08 -6.97
C SER A 93 -15.77 -1.19 -7.56
N GLY A 94 -15.96 -2.24 -6.74
CA GLY A 94 -16.56 -3.52 -7.14
C GLY A 94 -15.63 -4.49 -7.89
N LYS A 95 -14.36 -4.12 -8.10
CA LYS A 95 -13.35 -4.95 -8.78
C LYS A 95 -12.33 -5.50 -7.80
N ALA A 96 -11.74 -6.64 -8.14
CA ALA A 96 -10.72 -7.30 -7.32
C ALA A 96 -9.32 -6.73 -7.59
N TYR A 97 -8.64 -6.36 -6.49
CA TYR A 97 -7.26 -5.91 -6.49
C TYR A 97 -6.45 -6.68 -5.44
N GLY A 98 -5.14 -6.75 -5.64
CA GLY A 98 -4.16 -7.22 -4.67
C GLY A 98 -3.30 -6.09 -4.16
N PHE A 99 -2.85 -6.22 -2.91
CA PHE A 99 -1.92 -5.32 -2.22
C PHE A 99 -0.78 -6.13 -1.60
N THR A 100 0.46 -5.79 -1.96
CA THR A 100 1.67 -6.42 -1.40
C THR A 100 2.84 -5.47 -1.35
N TYR A 101 3.79 -5.71 -0.45
CA TYR A 101 5.00 -4.91 -0.37
C TYR A 101 6.05 -5.38 -1.38
N GLN A 102 6.69 -4.43 -2.05
CA GLN A 102 7.75 -4.64 -3.03
C GLN A 102 9.06 -5.05 -2.36
N ASP A 103 9.41 -4.39 -1.26
CA ASP A 103 10.70 -4.52 -0.59
C ASP A 103 10.70 -3.92 0.83
N HIS A 104 11.89 -3.94 1.45
CA HIS A 104 12.15 -3.45 2.80
C HIS A 104 12.04 -1.91 2.97
N GLN A 105 11.88 -1.15 1.89
CA GLN A 105 11.65 0.29 1.95
C GLN A 105 10.18 0.64 2.19
N GLU A 106 9.34 -0.37 2.43
CA GLU A 106 7.90 -0.21 2.70
C GLU A 106 7.15 0.41 1.51
N ILE A 107 7.68 0.21 0.31
CA ILE A 107 6.99 0.50 -0.95
C ILE A 107 6.04 -0.67 -1.21
N ALA A 108 4.77 -0.38 -1.43
CA ALA A 108 3.77 -1.37 -1.82
C ALA A 108 3.30 -1.20 -3.25
N ILE A 109 2.77 -2.29 -3.81
CA ILE A 109 2.19 -2.37 -5.14
C ILE A 109 0.72 -2.76 -4.99
N VAL A 110 -0.14 -2.04 -5.70
CA VAL A 110 -1.55 -2.39 -5.91
C VAL A 110 -1.75 -2.80 -7.37
N PHE A 111 -2.37 -3.95 -7.59
CA PHE A 111 -2.53 -4.54 -8.92
C PHE A 111 -3.91 -5.16 -9.08
N ALA A 112 -4.48 -5.07 -10.27
CA ALA A 112 -5.81 -5.61 -10.57
C ALA A 112 -5.74 -7.09 -10.97
N GLU A 113 -6.84 -7.83 -10.75
CA GLU A 113 -6.99 -9.21 -11.27
C GLU A 113 -7.13 -9.23 -12.78
N GLU A 114 -7.95 -8.32 -13.30
CA GLU A 114 -8.17 -8.13 -14.73
C GLU A 114 -7.40 -6.91 -15.23
N GLU A 115 -7.09 -6.87 -16.52
CA GLU A 115 -6.43 -5.72 -17.13
C GLU A 115 -7.36 -4.50 -17.09
N VAL A 116 -7.11 -3.61 -16.12
CA VAL A 116 -7.84 -2.38 -15.91
C VAL A 116 -6.85 -1.23 -15.99
N LYS A 117 -7.18 -0.22 -16.80
CA LYS A 117 -6.44 1.04 -16.75
C LYS A 117 -6.63 1.65 -15.37
N ALA A 118 -5.55 1.72 -14.59
CA ALA A 118 -5.53 2.46 -13.35
C ALA A 118 -5.96 3.90 -13.66
N GLY A 119 -7.11 4.27 -13.11
CA GLY A 119 -7.74 5.57 -13.31
C GLY A 119 -7.68 6.40 -12.05
N GLU A 120 -8.13 7.64 -12.17
CA GLU A 120 -7.96 8.70 -11.18
C GLU A 120 -8.78 8.43 -9.92
N GLY A 121 -10.00 7.91 -10.11
CA GLY A 121 -10.86 7.45 -9.01
C GLY A 121 -10.19 6.37 -8.17
N LEU A 122 -9.38 5.50 -8.77
CA LEU A 122 -8.65 4.46 -8.04
C LEU A 122 -7.61 5.06 -7.09
N PHE A 123 -6.89 6.10 -7.50
CA PHE A 123 -5.84 6.69 -6.66
C PHE A 123 -6.40 7.39 -5.42
N PHE A 124 -7.50 8.13 -5.55
CA PHE A 124 -8.14 8.73 -4.38
C PHE A 124 -8.89 7.70 -3.52
N GLU A 125 -9.50 6.67 -4.12
CA GLU A 125 -10.08 5.56 -3.37
C GLU A 125 -9.00 4.87 -2.51
N LEU A 126 -7.84 4.57 -3.11
CA LEU A 126 -6.68 4.02 -2.39
C LEU A 126 -6.16 4.97 -1.33
N ALA A 127 -6.04 6.26 -1.61
CA ALA A 127 -5.56 7.24 -0.64
C ALA A 127 -6.51 7.34 0.58
N GLN A 128 -7.82 7.18 0.38
CA GLN A 128 -8.79 7.13 1.47
C GLN A 128 -8.69 5.86 2.32
N ILE A 129 -8.42 4.71 1.69
CA ILE A 129 -8.22 3.43 2.39
C ILE A 129 -6.86 3.42 3.10
N PHE A 130 -5.84 4.06 2.53
CA PHE A 130 -4.48 4.06 3.04
C PHE A 130 -3.98 5.48 3.30
N PRO A 131 -4.58 6.22 4.25
CA PRO A 131 -4.32 7.65 4.45
C PRO A 131 -2.89 7.99 4.90
N ASN A 132 -2.11 6.98 5.32
CA ASN A 132 -0.71 7.15 5.74
C ASN A 132 0.29 7.00 4.58
N TYR A 133 -0.19 6.62 3.40
CA TYR A 133 0.61 6.45 2.20
C TYR A 133 0.22 7.47 1.15
N LEU A 134 1.19 7.82 0.31
CA LEU A 134 0.96 8.48 -0.96
C LEU A 134 0.85 7.44 -2.06
N ILE A 135 -0.17 7.57 -2.89
CA ILE A 135 -0.43 6.70 -4.04
C ILE A 135 0.18 7.36 -5.27
N TYR A 136 0.89 6.61 -6.10
CA TYR A 136 1.48 7.14 -7.33
C TYR A 136 1.61 6.04 -8.37
N GLN A 137 1.86 6.43 -9.62
CA GLN A 137 2.14 5.48 -10.68
C GLN A 137 3.62 5.56 -11.06
N GLU A 138 4.28 4.41 -11.15
CA GLU A 138 5.67 4.28 -11.57
C GLU A 138 5.80 3.01 -12.42
N GLU A 139 6.42 3.13 -13.61
CA GLU A 139 6.59 2.01 -14.56
C GLU A 139 5.29 1.27 -14.89
N GLY A 140 4.16 1.98 -14.92
CA GLY A 140 2.84 1.39 -15.18
C GLY A 140 2.18 0.70 -13.99
N MET A 141 2.88 0.56 -12.85
CA MET A 141 2.35 -0.03 -11.62
C MET A 141 1.83 1.05 -10.67
N VAL A 142 0.74 0.75 -9.97
CA VAL A 142 0.25 1.60 -8.87
C VAL A 142 1.06 1.26 -7.63
N LYS A 143 1.75 2.26 -7.09
CA LYS A 143 2.60 2.13 -5.91
C LYS A 143 2.07 2.97 -4.75
N MET A 144 2.44 2.55 -3.55
CA MET A 144 2.14 3.23 -2.30
C MET A 144 3.44 3.40 -1.52
N GLY A 145 3.73 4.61 -1.07
CA GLY A 145 4.95 4.91 -0.32
C GLY A 145 4.72 5.99 0.73
N LYS A 146 5.54 6.00 1.79
CA LYS A 146 5.48 7.07 2.79
C LYS A 146 5.91 8.38 2.15
N LYS A 147 5.29 9.47 2.59
CA LYS A 147 5.73 10.82 2.21
C LYS A 147 7.14 11.06 2.73
N ASP A 148 8.08 11.32 1.84
CA ASP A 148 9.51 11.53 2.12
C ASP A 148 9.99 12.97 1.83
N PHE A 149 9.08 13.85 1.40
CA PHE A 149 9.34 15.27 1.13
C PHE A 149 8.55 16.19 2.07
N ASN A 150 9.09 17.40 2.29
CA ASN A 150 8.48 18.43 3.14
C ASN A 150 8.03 19.64 2.30
N LEU A 151 7.02 20.35 2.80
CA LEU A 151 6.58 21.62 2.26
C LEU A 151 7.14 22.73 3.16
N ASP A 152 8.29 23.28 2.77
CA ASP A 152 8.94 24.36 3.50
C ASP A 152 8.37 25.71 3.05
N ASN A 153 7.80 26.48 3.99
CA ASN A 153 7.18 27.79 3.75
C ASN A 153 6.25 27.85 2.51
N PRO A 154 5.20 27.00 2.45
CA PRO A 154 4.31 26.95 1.30
C PRO A 154 3.63 28.30 1.05
N GLN A 155 3.71 28.78 -0.19
CA GLN A 155 3.02 29.99 -0.63
C GLN A 155 1.73 29.61 -1.34
N ALA A 156 0.61 30.25 -0.96
CA ALA A 156 -0.64 30.07 -1.67
C ALA A 156 -0.50 30.62 -3.10
N ILE A 157 -0.94 29.84 -4.08
CA ILE A 157 -1.01 30.26 -5.48
C ILE A 157 -2.48 30.25 -5.92
N GLU A 158 -2.85 31.21 -6.77
CA GLU A 158 -4.18 31.23 -7.38
C GLU A 158 -4.17 30.35 -8.63
N LEU A 159 -5.19 29.49 -8.77
CA LEU A 159 -5.38 28.68 -9.96
C LEU A 159 -6.61 29.15 -10.72
N GLU A 160 -6.44 29.39 -12.01
CA GLU A 160 -7.58 29.64 -12.89
C GLU A 160 -8.52 28.42 -12.90
N GLY A 161 -9.80 28.68 -12.64
CA GLY A 161 -10.83 27.63 -12.61
C GLY A 161 -10.98 26.89 -11.27
N ALA A 162 -10.16 27.18 -10.26
CA ALA A 162 -10.37 26.64 -8.93
C ALA A 162 -11.55 27.33 -8.23
N LEU A 163 -12.54 26.54 -7.80
CA LEU A 163 -13.69 27.02 -7.02
C LEU A 163 -13.42 26.87 -5.52
N LEU A 164 -13.05 25.65 -5.10
CA LEU A 164 -12.86 25.31 -3.69
C LEU A 164 -11.51 24.63 -3.41
N THR A 165 -10.81 24.19 -4.46
CA THR A 165 -9.48 23.62 -4.35
C THR A 165 -8.44 24.70 -4.03
N LYS A 166 -7.64 24.46 -2.99
CA LYS A 166 -6.53 25.31 -2.58
C LYS A 166 -5.25 24.79 -3.22
N ALA A 167 -4.38 25.70 -3.62
CA ALA A 167 -3.08 25.37 -4.18
C ALA A 167 -1.96 26.08 -3.43
N PHE A 168 -0.89 25.34 -3.18
CA PHE A 168 0.29 25.84 -2.49
C PHE A 168 1.54 25.41 -3.23
N GLN A 169 2.50 26.31 -3.38
CA GLN A 169 3.80 26.03 -3.96
C GLN A 169 4.89 26.13 -2.89
N SER A 170 5.76 25.12 -2.84
CA SER A 170 6.95 25.07 -2.00
C SER A 170 8.10 24.50 -2.80
N GLY A 171 9.01 25.36 -3.26
CA GLY A 171 10.09 24.96 -4.16
C GLY A 171 9.56 24.33 -5.45
N GLN A 172 9.89 23.07 -5.68
CA GLN A 172 9.48 22.27 -6.84
C GLN A 172 8.20 21.47 -6.61
N ILE A 173 7.54 21.67 -5.46
CA ILE A 173 6.37 20.90 -5.07
C ILE A 173 5.14 21.80 -5.12
N VAL A 174 4.16 21.40 -5.90
CA VAL A 174 2.81 21.97 -5.87
C VAL A 174 1.89 21.02 -5.11
N LEU A 175 1.23 21.52 -4.08
CA LEU A 175 0.17 20.82 -3.36
C LEU A 175 -1.18 21.39 -3.78
N LEU A 176 -2.04 20.52 -4.31
CA LEU A 176 -3.46 20.78 -4.49
C LEU A 176 -4.24 20.06 -3.39
N SER A 177 -5.17 20.76 -2.73
CA SER A 177 -5.99 20.18 -1.65
C SER A 177 -7.43 20.67 -1.76
N GLY A 178 -8.39 19.76 -1.71
CA GLY A 178 -9.81 20.09 -1.83
C GLY A 178 -10.74 18.95 -1.46
N TYR A 179 -12.01 19.26 -1.24
CA TYR A 179 -13.04 18.26 -0.88
C TYR A 179 -13.58 17.48 -2.08
N ASN A 180 -13.42 18.01 -3.29
CA ASN A 180 -13.90 17.39 -4.52
C ASN A 180 -12.72 16.75 -5.28
N ALA A 181 -12.69 15.41 -5.29
CA ALA A 181 -11.65 14.64 -5.98
C ALA A 181 -11.54 14.99 -7.47
N ASP A 182 -12.67 15.19 -8.16
CA ASP A 182 -12.70 15.50 -9.60
C ASP A 182 -12.11 16.89 -9.87
N GLU A 183 -12.39 17.87 -9.01
CA GLU A 183 -11.84 19.22 -9.15
C GLU A 183 -10.31 19.22 -8.92
N VAL A 184 -9.86 18.62 -7.82
CA VAL A 184 -8.44 18.52 -7.47
C VAL A 184 -7.68 17.78 -8.59
N PHE A 185 -8.27 16.71 -9.12
CA PHE A 185 -7.71 15.97 -10.23
C PHE A 185 -7.59 16.83 -11.49
N ASN A 186 -8.68 17.46 -11.93
CA ASN A 186 -8.70 18.24 -13.16
C ASN A 186 -7.67 19.38 -13.10
N LEU A 187 -7.55 20.06 -11.96
CA LEU A 187 -6.54 21.10 -11.75
C LEU A 187 -5.12 20.53 -11.79
N SER A 188 -4.90 19.31 -11.29
CA SER A 188 -3.59 18.65 -11.34
C SER A 188 -3.10 18.37 -12.76
N GLN A 189 -4.00 18.26 -13.75
CA GLN A 189 -3.64 17.98 -15.14
C GLN A 189 -2.92 19.15 -15.82
N SER A 190 -3.11 20.38 -15.32
CA SER A 190 -2.39 21.56 -15.79
C SER A 190 -0.90 21.56 -15.42
N PHE A 191 -0.47 20.64 -14.54
CA PHE A 191 0.91 20.53 -14.08
C PHE A 191 1.62 19.30 -14.67
N SER A 192 2.86 19.51 -15.10
CA SER A 192 3.79 18.45 -15.47
C SER A 192 4.56 17.93 -14.26
N GLY A 193 5.06 16.69 -14.35
CA GLY A 193 5.81 16.03 -13.28
C GLY A 193 5.06 14.90 -12.58
N GLN A 194 5.73 14.29 -11.60
CA GLN A 194 5.23 13.11 -10.89
C GLN A 194 4.15 13.52 -9.90
N LYS A 195 3.01 12.82 -9.96
CA LYS A 195 1.85 13.05 -9.09
C LYS A 195 1.78 12.01 -7.98
N TYR A 196 1.54 12.47 -6.77
CA TYR A 196 1.34 11.67 -5.57
C TYR A 196 0.01 12.05 -4.93
N TYR A 197 -0.87 11.08 -4.78
CA TYR A 197 -2.23 11.25 -4.28
C TYR A 197 -2.28 10.89 -2.80
N GLY A 198 -2.85 11.77 -2.00
CA GLY A 198 -3.02 11.59 -0.56
C GLY A 198 -4.43 11.93 -0.12
N PHE A 199 -4.75 11.56 1.12
CA PHE A 199 -6.02 11.93 1.73
C PHE A 199 -5.81 12.27 3.20
N GLN A 200 -6.12 13.51 3.56
CA GLN A 200 -5.89 14.01 4.91
C GLN A 200 -6.99 15.00 5.29
N GLN A 201 -7.47 14.97 6.54
CA GLN A 201 -8.49 15.90 7.04
C GLN A 201 -9.77 15.97 6.18
N ARG A 202 -10.14 14.85 5.55
CA ARG A 202 -11.27 14.74 4.60
C ARG A 202 -11.08 15.50 3.28
N GLU A 203 -9.87 15.95 2.99
CA GLU A 203 -9.51 16.56 1.72
C GLU A 203 -8.68 15.57 0.88
N CYS A 204 -8.98 15.55 -0.41
CA CYS A 204 -8.17 14.93 -1.45
C CYS A 204 -6.97 15.81 -1.71
N GLN A 205 -5.77 15.22 -1.70
CA GLN A 205 -4.51 15.92 -1.89
C GLN A 205 -3.79 15.36 -3.12
N VAL A 206 -3.20 16.25 -3.92
CA VAL A 206 -2.25 15.86 -4.97
C VAL A 206 -0.98 16.68 -4.78
N TYR A 207 0.11 16.00 -4.49
CA TYR A 207 1.45 16.57 -4.51
C TYR A 207 2.05 16.33 -5.88
N ILE A 208 2.53 17.38 -6.51
CA ILE A 208 3.12 17.35 -7.84
C ILE A 208 4.57 17.78 -7.68
N ILE A 209 5.49 16.87 -7.98
CA ILE A 209 6.92 17.17 -8.00
C ILE A 209 7.29 17.48 -9.45
N GLU A 210 7.54 18.76 -9.72
CA GLU A 210 7.93 19.23 -11.05
C GLU A 210 9.31 18.69 -11.42
N GLU A 211 9.45 18.14 -12.63
CA GLU A 211 10.76 17.73 -13.13
C GLU A 211 11.64 18.97 -13.36
N LYS A 212 12.93 18.88 -13.01
CA LYS A 212 13.90 19.92 -13.39
C LYS A 212 13.98 19.99 -14.91
N VAL A 213 13.62 21.14 -15.48
CA VAL A 213 13.94 21.52 -16.87
C VAL A 213 15.45 21.61 -17.05
#